data_AF-A0A2L0NCJ3-F1
#
_entry.id   AF-A0A2L0NCJ3-F1
#
_cell.length_a   1.000
_cell.length_b   1.000
_cell.length_c   1.000
_cell.angle_alpha   90.00
_cell.angle_beta   90.00
_cell.angle_gamma   90.00
#
_symmetry.space_group_name_H-M   'P 1'
#
loop_
_entity.id
_entity.type
_entity.pdbx_description
1 polymer ?
#
loop_
_entity_poly.entity_id
_entity_poly.type
_entity_poly.pdbx_seq_one_letter_code
_entity_poly.pdbx_strand_id
1 'polypeptide(L)'
;MSGSDGSAVAERAELLGALSELDAGLAGGIKRGPGARRQIETLVERLRTPAAGFLRPELERRLDDYVEANDSFARDQIAHALVGACGEAALPALLRASVGDRNDDGDTLQLDLLELLSAWPEAAHRLLLGCVASHDSGTRRVGIWGLSVTDFGGAKYFELVANAASDPDPGVRADVMSSLGSIFGVGNPPRARAVLMAGACDPAPEVRRAAVQALGSAHDQTVTDLLVARTEDTDHGVRFWAAWSLARRPGPAVRTALERLVADEDRDVREAARAVLEFPATT
;
A
#
# COMPACT_ATOMS: atom_id res chain seq x y z
N MET A 1 -46.95 -4.42 -20.84
CA MET A 1 -45.48 -4.42 -21.06
C MET A 1 -44.88 -3.01 -21.23
N SER A 2 -45.63 -1.91 -21.05
CA SER A 2 -45.11 -0.53 -21.22
C SER A 2 -44.66 0.16 -19.92
N GLY A 3 -44.87 -0.45 -18.75
CA GLY A 3 -44.60 0.18 -17.44
C GLY A 3 -43.16 0.04 -16.93
N SER A 4 -42.42 -1.00 -17.34
CA SER A 4 -41.05 -1.22 -16.87
C SER A 4 -40.02 -0.32 -17.56
N ASP A 5 -40.27 0.03 -18.82
CA ASP A 5 -39.32 0.81 -19.65
C ASP A 5 -39.29 2.28 -19.22
N GLY A 6 -40.44 2.86 -18.87
CA GLY A 6 -40.52 4.23 -18.33
C GLY A 6 -39.88 4.38 -16.94
N SER A 7 -39.94 3.35 -16.10
CA SER A 7 -39.31 3.35 -14.77
C SER A 7 -37.78 3.32 -14.86
N ALA A 8 -37.22 2.51 -15.77
CA ALA A 8 -35.77 2.41 -15.95
C ALA A 8 -35.17 3.68 -16.56
N VAL A 9 -35.89 4.36 -17.45
CA VAL A 9 -35.46 5.66 -18.01
C VAL A 9 -35.47 6.75 -16.94
N ALA A 10 -36.49 6.78 -16.08
CA ALA A 10 -36.54 7.73 -14.98
C ALA A 10 -35.40 7.53 -13.97
N GLU A 11 -35.15 6.28 -13.57
CA GLU A 11 -34.06 5.92 -12.65
C GLU A 11 -32.68 6.32 -13.21
N ARG A 12 -32.43 6.09 -14.51
CA ARG A 12 -31.20 6.54 -15.17
C ARG A 12 -31.03 8.06 -15.15
N ALA A 13 -32.10 8.80 -15.41
CA ALA A 13 -32.07 10.27 -15.37
C ALA A 13 -31.78 10.78 -13.95
N GLU A 14 -32.34 10.14 -12.93
CA GLU A 14 -32.07 10.47 -11.53
C GLU A 14 -30.61 10.21 -11.14
N LEU A 15 -30.03 9.09 -11.57
CA LEU A 15 -28.63 8.75 -11.29
C LEU A 15 -27.65 9.68 -12.03
N LEU A 16 -27.96 10.09 -13.27
CA LEU A 16 -27.21 11.13 -13.98
C LEU A 16 -27.28 12.49 -13.27
N GLY A 17 -28.46 12.84 -12.73
CA GLY A 17 -28.65 14.01 -11.91
C GLY A 17 -27.79 13.96 -10.63
N ALA A 18 -27.81 12.83 -9.93
CA ALA A 18 -27.00 12.63 -8.74
C ALA A 18 -25.49 12.76 -9.02
N LEU A 19 -25.00 12.21 -10.14
CA LEU A 19 -23.60 12.36 -10.56
C LEU A 19 -23.24 13.83 -10.86
N SER A 20 -24.15 14.56 -11.53
CA SER A 20 -23.94 15.98 -11.85
C SER A 20 -23.91 16.86 -10.59
N GLU A 21 -24.78 16.56 -9.60
CA GLU A 21 -24.76 17.22 -8.30
C GLU A 21 -23.49 16.88 -7.51
N LEU A 22 -23.01 15.64 -7.61
CA LEU A 22 -21.76 15.21 -6.98
C LEU A 22 -20.57 15.99 -7.54
N ASP A 23 -20.49 16.17 -8.86
CA ASP A 23 -19.45 16.99 -9.50
C ASP A 23 -19.45 18.43 -9.01
N ALA A 24 -20.63 19.04 -8.90
CA ALA A 24 -20.75 20.40 -8.38
C ALA A 24 -20.27 20.49 -6.92
N GLY A 25 -20.56 19.47 -6.10
CA GLY A 25 -20.09 19.38 -4.73
C GLY A 25 -18.57 19.16 -4.61
N LEU A 26 -18.00 18.37 -5.52
CA LEU A 26 -16.56 18.08 -5.54
C LEU A 26 -15.73 19.22 -6.15
N ALA A 27 -16.29 20.09 -6.99
CA ALA A 27 -15.55 21.21 -7.57
C ALA A 27 -15.02 22.24 -6.54
N GLY A 28 -15.53 22.24 -5.30
CA GLY A 28 -15.17 23.21 -4.24
C GLY A 28 -13.78 23.04 -3.60
N GLY A 29 -13.00 22.04 -3.99
CA GLY A 29 -11.67 21.74 -3.42
C GLY A 29 -11.70 21.33 -1.94
N ILE A 30 -10.54 21.27 -1.28
CA ILE A 30 -10.33 20.63 0.04
C ILE A 30 -11.13 21.30 1.20
N LYS A 31 -11.52 22.58 1.07
CA LYS A 31 -12.23 23.34 2.12
C LYS A 31 -13.75 23.14 2.08
N ARG A 32 -14.20 21.90 2.24
CA ARG A 32 -15.64 21.56 2.31
C ARG A 32 -16.11 21.56 3.77
N GLY A 33 -17.13 22.36 4.09
CA GLY A 33 -17.74 22.37 5.42
C GLY A 33 -18.50 21.06 5.73
N PRO A 34 -18.81 20.76 7.00
CA PRO A 34 -19.44 19.49 7.40
C PRO A 34 -20.78 19.20 6.69
N GLY A 35 -21.57 20.23 6.40
CA GLY A 35 -22.83 20.09 5.67
C GLY A 35 -22.63 19.65 4.22
N ALA A 36 -21.62 20.22 3.54
CA ALA A 36 -21.28 19.86 2.16
C ALA A 36 -20.77 18.41 2.06
N ARG A 37 -19.96 17.97 3.03
CA ARG A 37 -19.49 16.57 3.09
C ARG A 37 -20.64 15.58 3.24
N ARG A 38 -21.58 15.85 4.16
CA ARG A 38 -22.77 15.00 4.34
C ARG A 38 -23.64 14.91 3.10
N GLN A 39 -23.78 16.02 2.36
CA GLN A 39 -24.52 16.02 1.10
C GLN A 39 -23.82 15.16 0.04
N ILE A 40 -22.48 15.28 -0.06
CA ILE A 40 -21.66 14.45 -0.96
C ILE A 40 -21.80 12.97 -0.61
N GLU A 41 -21.68 12.60 0.67
CA GLU A 41 -21.87 11.21 1.14
C GLU A 41 -23.25 10.68 0.73
N THR A 42 -24.31 11.49 0.89
CA THR A 42 -25.67 11.12 0.48
C THR A 42 -25.78 10.87 -1.03
N LEU A 43 -25.08 11.67 -1.84
CA LEU A 43 -25.05 11.50 -3.30
C LEU A 43 -24.27 10.23 -3.70
N VAL A 44 -23.14 9.97 -3.04
CA VAL A 44 -22.36 8.75 -3.24
C VAL A 44 -23.21 7.52 -2.93
N GLU A 45 -23.92 7.49 -1.79
CA GLU A 45 -24.80 6.37 -1.43
C GLU A 45 -25.91 6.12 -2.47
N ARG A 46 -26.44 7.15 -3.13
CA ARG A 46 -27.40 6.99 -4.23
C ARG A 46 -26.77 6.34 -5.46
N LEU A 47 -25.50 6.59 -5.72
CA LEU A 47 -24.75 6.03 -6.84
C LEU A 47 -24.22 4.61 -6.54
N ARG A 48 -24.17 4.19 -5.27
CA ARG A 48 -23.71 2.86 -4.84
C ARG A 48 -24.75 1.76 -5.09
N THR A 49 -25.22 1.64 -6.32
CA THR A 49 -26.18 0.62 -6.72
C THR A 49 -25.83 0.03 -8.09
N PRO A 50 -26.13 -1.25 -8.36
CA PRO A 50 -25.91 -1.84 -9.69
C PRO A 50 -26.66 -1.11 -10.82
N ALA A 51 -27.75 -0.40 -10.51
CA ALA A 51 -28.47 0.44 -11.47
C ALA A 51 -27.60 1.59 -12.01
N ALA A 52 -26.63 2.06 -11.24
CA ALA A 52 -25.64 3.06 -11.65
C ALA A 52 -24.49 2.50 -12.48
N GLY A 53 -24.42 1.18 -12.73
CA GLY A 53 -23.32 0.55 -13.46
C GLY A 53 -23.09 1.09 -14.88
N PHE A 54 -24.10 1.71 -15.51
CA PHE A 54 -23.93 2.38 -16.81
C PHE A 54 -23.07 3.66 -16.74
N LEU A 55 -22.88 4.22 -15.54
CA LEU A 55 -22.02 5.39 -15.29
C LEU A 55 -20.54 5.03 -15.18
N ARG A 56 -20.19 3.73 -15.26
CA ARG A 56 -18.81 3.25 -15.12
C ARG A 56 -17.78 4.08 -15.89
N PRO A 57 -17.91 4.37 -17.21
CA PRO A 57 -16.88 5.10 -17.92
C PRO A 57 -16.65 6.52 -17.36
N GLU A 58 -17.70 7.14 -16.86
CA GLU A 58 -17.67 8.51 -16.36
C GLU A 58 -17.10 8.55 -14.93
N LEU A 59 -17.42 7.54 -14.11
CA LEU A 59 -16.81 7.35 -12.80
C LEU A 59 -15.31 7.01 -12.90
N GLU A 60 -14.92 6.13 -13.83
CA GLU A 60 -13.51 5.82 -14.08
C GLU A 60 -12.73 7.06 -14.53
N ARG A 61 -13.29 7.85 -15.46
CA ARG A 61 -12.67 9.10 -15.93
C ARG A 61 -12.45 10.11 -14.78
N ARG A 62 -13.44 10.27 -13.90
CA ARG A 62 -13.31 11.14 -12.71
C ARG A 62 -12.26 10.64 -11.74
N LEU A 63 -12.19 9.32 -11.54
CA LEU A 63 -11.21 8.73 -10.64
C LEU A 63 -9.80 9.09 -11.12
N ASP A 64 -9.55 8.92 -12.43
CA ASP A 64 -8.28 9.30 -13.05
C ASP A 64 -8.00 10.81 -12.90
N ASP A 65 -8.98 11.68 -13.17
CA ASP A 65 -8.85 13.15 -12.99
C ASP A 65 -8.46 13.53 -11.55
N TYR A 66 -9.08 12.91 -10.54
CA TYR A 66 -8.82 13.24 -9.12
C TYR A 66 -7.53 12.62 -8.58
N VAL A 67 -7.08 11.51 -9.16
CA VAL A 67 -5.71 10.99 -8.92
C VAL A 67 -4.69 12.00 -9.44
N GLU A 68 -4.85 12.51 -10.66
CA GLU A 68 -3.95 13.52 -11.23
C GLU A 68 -3.98 14.84 -10.46
N ALA A 69 -5.15 15.25 -9.98
CA ALA A 69 -5.32 16.47 -9.19
C ALA A 69 -4.84 16.35 -7.73
N ASN A 70 -4.50 15.14 -7.26
CA ASN A 70 -4.17 14.85 -5.87
C ASN A 70 -5.24 15.34 -4.86
N ASP A 71 -6.54 15.23 -5.22
CA ASP A 71 -7.68 15.48 -4.31
C ASP A 71 -8.12 14.16 -3.68
N SER A 72 -7.50 13.81 -2.55
CA SER A 72 -7.75 12.55 -1.84
C SER A 72 -9.22 12.35 -1.49
N PHE A 73 -9.89 13.41 -1.04
CA PHE A 73 -11.32 13.34 -0.71
C PHE A 73 -12.16 13.06 -1.95
N ALA A 74 -11.93 13.75 -3.07
CA ALA A 74 -12.73 13.51 -4.28
C ALA A 74 -12.47 12.13 -4.87
N ARG A 75 -11.20 11.68 -4.86
CA ARG A 75 -10.79 10.34 -5.27
C ARG A 75 -11.54 9.26 -4.48
N ASP A 76 -11.57 9.40 -3.15
CA ASP A 76 -12.28 8.51 -2.23
C ASP A 76 -13.78 8.38 -2.57
N GLN A 77 -14.45 9.52 -2.73
CA GLN A 77 -15.90 9.53 -3.00
C GLN A 77 -16.25 8.89 -4.35
N ILE A 78 -15.42 9.10 -5.37
CA ILE A 78 -15.61 8.48 -6.69
C ILE A 78 -15.28 6.98 -6.65
N ALA A 79 -14.24 6.58 -5.92
CA ALA A 79 -13.91 5.17 -5.73
C ALA A 79 -15.06 4.40 -5.07
N HIS A 80 -15.60 4.93 -3.97
CA HIS A 80 -16.77 4.36 -3.28
C HIS A 80 -17.99 4.20 -4.20
N ALA A 81 -18.31 5.23 -4.98
CA ALA A 81 -19.41 5.17 -5.94
C ALA A 81 -19.16 4.11 -7.03
N LEU A 82 -17.94 4.03 -7.55
CA LEU A 82 -17.55 3.08 -8.59
C LEU A 82 -17.61 1.63 -8.08
N VAL A 83 -17.11 1.37 -6.87
CA VAL A 83 -17.17 0.06 -6.20
C VAL A 83 -18.62 -0.40 -6.05
N GLY A 84 -19.49 0.44 -5.48
CA GLY A 84 -20.90 0.10 -5.28
C GLY A 84 -21.68 -0.07 -6.59
N ALA A 85 -21.33 0.69 -7.63
CA ALA A 85 -21.99 0.61 -8.94
C ALA A 85 -21.54 -0.59 -9.78
N CYS A 86 -20.28 -1.01 -9.67
CA CYS A 86 -19.64 -1.89 -10.65
C CYS A 86 -19.08 -3.21 -10.07
N GLY A 87 -18.89 -3.32 -8.75
CA GLY A 87 -18.31 -4.50 -8.11
C GLY A 87 -16.98 -4.92 -8.76
N GLU A 88 -16.87 -6.19 -9.18
CA GLU A 88 -15.70 -6.74 -9.90
C GLU A 88 -15.18 -5.83 -11.01
N ALA A 89 -16.08 -5.20 -11.76
CA ALA A 89 -15.72 -4.38 -12.92
C ALA A 89 -14.94 -3.11 -12.54
N ALA A 90 -14.97 -2.69 -11.27
CA ALA A 90 -14.19 -1.56 -10.74
C ALA A 90 -12.71 -1.90 -10.51
N LEU A 91 -12.35 -3.18 -10.36
CA LEU A 91 -10.99 -3.61 -10.02
C LEU A 91 -9.89 -2.97 -10.89
N PRO A 92 -10.00 -2.94 -12.24
CA PRO A 92 -8.94 -2.37 -13.06
C PRO A 92 -8.73 -0.86 -12.84
N ALA A 93 -9.79 -0.12 -12.50
CA ALA A 93 -9.71 1.32 -12.28
C ALA A 93 -9.07 1.62 -10.92
N LEU A 94 -9.49 0.91 -9.86
CA LEU A 94 -8.89 1.09 -8.54
C LEU A 94 -7.41 0.67 -8.53
N LEU A 95 -7.04 -0.42 -9.21
CA LEU A 95 -5.63 -0.82 -9.34
C LEU A 95 -4.78 0.27 -10.02
N ARG A 96 -5.32 0.97 -11.03
CA ARG A 96 -4.61 2.11 -11.66
C ARG A 96 -4.52 3.30 -10.72
N ALA A 97 -5.62 3.64 -10.04
CA ALA A 97 -5.64 4.74 -9.08
C ALA A 97 -4.64 4.53 -7.93
N SER A 98 -4.45 3.28 -7.50
CA SER A 98 -3.48 2.92 -6.45
C SER A 98 -2.01 3.06 -6.85
N VAL A 99 -1.67 3.30 -8.12
CA VAL A 99 -0.27 3.51 -8.54
C VAL A 99 0.31 4.80 -7.95
N GLY A 100 -0.51 5.85 -7.91
CA GLY A 100 -0.12 7.18 -7.39
C GLY A 100 -0.47 7.40 -5.93
N ASP A 101 -1.34 6.56 -5.36
CA ASP A 101 -1.81 6.68 -3.99
C ASP A 101 -0.80 6.07 -3.01
N ARG A 102 -0.29 6.92 -2.10
CA ARG A 102 0.66 6.52 -1.05
C ARG A 102 -0.03 6.15 0.26
N ASN A 103 -1.36 6.24 0.32
CA ASN A 103 -2.16 6.05 1.52
C ASN A 103 -1.66 6.91 2.71
N ASP A 104 -1.14 8.10 2.42
CA ASP A 104 -0.64 9.08 3.41
C ASP A 104 -1.58 10.28 3.58
N ASP A 105 -2.63 10.36 2.77
CA ASP A 105 -3.60 11.45 2.73
C ASP A 105 -4.94 11.11 3.42
N GLY A 106 -5.02 9.92 4.03
CA GLY A 106 -6.09 9.51 4.94
C GLY A 106 -7.41 9.17 4.25
N ASP A 107 -7.39 8.86 2.95
CA ASP A 107 -8.55 8.31 2.26
C ASP A 107 -8.75 6.80 2.54
N THR A 108 -9.80 6.23 1.94
CA THR A 108 -10.13 4.81 2.10
C THR A 108 -10.08 4.02 0.79
N LEU A 109 -9.42 4.56 -0.26
CA LEU A 109 -9.26 3.90 -1.56
C LEU A 109 -8.63 2.50 -1.42
N GLN A 110 -7.62 2.38 -0.55
CA GLN A 110 -6.97 1.09 -0.32
C GLN A 110 -7.93 0.08 0.33
N LEU A 111 -8.85 0.52 1.21
CA LEU A 111 -9.82 -0.36 1.86
C LEU A 111 -10.84 -0.90 0.85
N ASP A 112 -11.34 -0.03 -0.03
CA ASP A 112 -12.20 -0.41 -1.15
C ASP A 112 -11.52 -1.44 -2.04
N LEU A 113 -10.26 -1.20 -2.40
CA LEU A 113 -9.52 -2.14 -3.23
C LEU A 113 -9.35 -3.49 -2.52
N LEU A 114 -9.04 -3.49 -1.22
CA LEU A 114 -8.95 -4.73 -0.43
C LEU A 114 -10.30 -5.48 -0.39
N GLU A 115 -11.42 -4.77 -0.27
CA GLU A 115 -12.76 -5.36 -0.35
C GLU A 115 -12.98 -6.04 -1.71
N LEU A 116 -12.68 -5.35 -2.81
CA LEU A 116 -12.79 -5.94 -4.15
C LEU A 116 -11.87 -7.16 -4.34
N LEU A 117 -10.62 -7.06 -3.88
CA LEU A 117 -9.66 -8.16 -4.00
C LEU A 117 -10.12 -9.41 -3.25
N SER A 118 -10.75 -9.23 -2.08
CA SER A 118 -11.31 -10.32 -1.28
C SER A 118 -12.62 -10.87 -1.86
N ALA A 119 -13.46 -10.02 -2.46
CA ALA A 119 -14.75 -10.42 -2.98
C ALA A 119 -14.65 -11.16 -4.33
N TRP A 120 -13.61 -10.87 -5.15
CA TRP A 120 -13.40 -11.49 -6.46
C TRP A 120 -11.96 -12.03 -6.63
N PRO A 121 -11.56 -13.07 -5.89
CA PRO A 121 -10.18 -13.53 -5.83
C PRO A 121 -9.63 -14.03 -7.18
N GLU A 122 -10.42 -14.70 -8.02
CA GLU A 122 -9.96 -15.16 -9.34
C GLU A 122 -9.66 -14.00 -10.30
N ALA A 123 -10.55 -12.99 -10.31
CA ALA A 123 -10.38 -11.80 -11.14
C ALA A 123 -9.21 -10.95 -10.63
N ALA A 124 -9.16 -10.74 -9.31
CA ALA A 124 -8.08 -10.05 -8.62
C ALA A 124 -6.71 -10.66 -8.95
N HIS A 125 -6.54 -11.97 -8.76
CA HIS A 125 -5.28 -12.64 -9.07
C HIS A 125 -4.87 -12.49 -10.53
N ARG A 126 -5.82 -12.60 -11.48
CA ARG A 126 -5.54 -12.41 -12.91
C ARG A 126 -5.02 -11.01 -13.20
N LEU A 127 -5.67 -9.98 -12.63
CA LEU A 127 -5.28 -8.58 -12.82
C LEU A 127 -3.93 -8.28 -12.16
N LEU A 128 -3.72 -8.75 -10.92
CA LEU A 128 -2.47 -8.57 -10.19
C LEU A 128 -1.26 -9.22 -10.87
N LEU A 129 -1.43 -10.42 -11.44
CA LEU A 129 -0.39 -11.04 -12.28
C LEU A 129 -0.09 -10.20 -13.52
N GLY A 130 -1.11 -9.60 -14.13
CA GLY A 130 -0.93 -8.63 -15.21
C GLY A 130 -0.17 -7.38 -14.76
N CYS A 131 -0.44 -6.87 -13.56
CA CYS A 131 0.27 -5.73 -12.97
C CYS A 131 1.77 -6.02 -12.78
N VAL A 132 2.12 -7.20 -12.24
CA VAL A 132 3.53 -7.61 -12.07
C VAL A 132 4.28 -7.68 -13.40
N ALA A 133 3.59 -8.01 -14.50
CA ALA A 133 4.16 -8.06 -15.85
C ALA A 133 4.22 -6.68 -16.56
N SER A 134 3.79 -5.59 -15.91
CA SER A 134 3.73 -4.27 -16.53
C SER A 134 5.11 -3.65 -16.79
N HIS A 135 5.20 -2.83 -17.84
CA HIS A 135 6.39 -2.01 -18.11
C HIS A 135 6.51 -0.81 -17.15
N ASP A 136 5.40 -0.35 -16.60
CA ASP A 136 5.35 0.74 -15.62
C ASP A 136 5.68 0.22 -14.21
N SER A 137 6.65 0.84 -13.54
CA SER A 137 7.10 0.37 -12.23
C SER A 137 6.04 0.57 -11.15
N GLY A 138 5.28 1.67 -11.20
CA GLY A 138 4.18 1.91 -10.27
C GLY A 138 3.10 0.81 -10.33
N THR A 139 2.74 0.38 -11.53
CA THR A 139 1.84 -0.75 -11.75
C THR A 139 2.43 -2.06 -11.23
N ARG A 140 3.73 -2.31 -11.44
CA ARG A 140 4.39 -3.51 -10.87
C ARG A 140 4.33 -3.52 -9.35
N ARG A 141 4.55 -2.36 -8.71
CA ARG A 141 4.44 -2.19 -7.25
C ARG A 141 3.05 -2.56 -6.73
N VAL A 142 1.98 -2.07 -7.38
CA VAL A 142 0.60 -2.46 -7.07
C VAL A 142 0.40 -3.98 -7.20
N GLY A 143 0.97 -4.59 -8.25
CA GLY A 143 0.95 -6.05 -8.43
C GLY A 143 1.64 -6.80 -7.28
N ILE A 144 2.84 -6.39 -6.88
CA ILE A 144 3.60 -7.01 -5.78
C ILE A 144 2.84 -6.88 -4.46
N TRP A 145 2.37 -5.68 -4.13
CA TRP A 145 1.57 -5.44 -2.93
C TRP A 145 0.29 -6.31 -2.94
N GLY A 146 -0.47 -6.26 -4.04
CA GLY A 146 -1.74 -6.95 -4.17
C GLY A 146 -1.60 -8.47 -4.02
N LEU A 147 -0.62 -9.09 -4.69
CA LEU A 147 -0.36 -10.52 -4.54
C LEU A 147 0.00 -10.89 -3.10
N SER A 148 0.74 -10.01 -2.41
CA SER A 148 1.17 -10.21 -1.02
C SER A 148 -0.01 -10.16 -0.04
N VAL A 149 -0.99 -9.27 -0.26
CA VAL A 149 -2.17 -9.16 0.62
C VAL A 149 -3.25 -10.20 0.31
N THR A 150 -3.36 -10.66 -0.94
CA THR A 150 -4.36 -11.69 -1.33
C THR A 150 -3.93 -13.13 -1.03
N ASP A 151 -2.64 -13.39 -0.96
CA ASP A 151 -2.08 -14.70 -0.58
C ASP A 151 -1.60 -14.64 0.86
N PHE A 152 -2.54 -14.56 1.82
CA PHE A 152 -2.23 -14.47 3.25
C PHE A 152 -1.61 -15.80 3.74
N GLY A 153 -0.29 -15.89 3.59
CA GLY A 153 0.51 -17.10 3.75
C GLY A 153 1.68 -17.17 2.77
N GLY A 154 1.62 -16.38 1.70
CA GLY A 154 2.72 -16.08 0.80
C GLY A 154 3.42 -17.30 0.26
N ALA A 155 2.66 -18.36 -0.04
CA ALA A 155 3.18 -19.62 -0.58
C ALA A 155 2.95 -19.71 -2.08
N LYS A 156 1.82 -19.18 -2.58
CA LYS A 156 1.42 -19.30 -3.98
C LYS A 156 2.26 -18.41 -4.89
N TYR A 157 2.51 -17.17 -4.47
CA TYR A 157 3.25 -16.18 -5.26
C TYR A 157 4.65 -15.88 -4.74
N PHE A 158 5.13 -16.66 -3.77
CA PHE A 158 6.41 -16.43 -3.09
C PHE A 158 7.56 -16.19 -4.08
N GLU A 159 7.82 -17.16 -4.97
CA GLU A 159 8.96 -17.09 -5.89
C GLU A 159 8.80 -15.95 -6.90
N LEU A 160 7.57 -15.63 -7.32
CA LEU A 160 7.31 -14.51 -8.20
C LEU A 160 7.68 -13.17 -7.53
N VAL A 161 7.23 -12.97 -6.28
CA VAL A 161 7.55 -11.77 -5.50
C VAL A 161 9.04 -11.72 -5.15
N ALA A 162 9.63 -12.83 -4.71
CA ALA A 162 11.05 -12.90 -4.37
C ALA A 162 11.96 -12.62 -5.58
N ASN A 163 11.58 -13.07 -6.78
CA ASN A 163 12.36 -12.80 -8.00
C ASN A 163 12.29 -11.32 -8.44
N ALA A 164 11.22 -10.60 -8.07
CA ALA A 164 11.13 -9.15 -8.30
C ALA A 164 12.12 -8.34 -7.43
N ALA A 165 12.87 -8.97 -6.51
CA ALA A 165 14.02 -8.34 -5.86
C ALA A 165 15.17 -7.97 -6.83
N SER A 166 15.12 -8.43 -8.08
CA SER A 166 16.04 -8.03 -9.15
C SER A 166 15.45 -7.00 -10.11
N ASP A 167 14.29 -6.40 -9.78
CA ASP A 167 13.65 -5.39 -10.63
C ASP A 167 14.57 -4.17 -10.82
N PRO A 168 14.63 -3.57 -12.03
CA PRO A 168 15.42 -2.37 -12.26
C PRO A 168 14.98 -1.18 -11.39
N ASP A 169 13.69 -1.10 -11.03
CA ASP A 169 13.15 -0.03 -10.20
C ASP A 169 13.37 -0.31 -8.71
N PRO A 170 14.02 0.62 -7.96
CA PRO A 170 14.27 0.42 -6.54
C PRO A 170 12.99 0.45 -5.69
N GLY A 171 11.92 1.12 -6.13
CA GLY A 171 10.63 1.09 -5.45
C GLY A 171 9.99 -0.29 -5.49
N VAL A 172 10.06 -0.98 -6.64
CA VAL A 172 9.63 -2.39 -6.73
C VAL A 172 10.48 -3.27 -5.81
N ARG A 173 11.80 -3.11 -5.81
CA ARG A 173 12.68 -3.89 -4.92
C ARG A 173 12.38 -3.63 -3.44
N ALA A 174 12.10 -2.39 -3.05
CA ALA A 174 11.76 -2.03 -1.67
C ALA A 174 10.42 -2.65 -1.24
N ASP A 175 9.41 -2.61 -2.11
CA ASP A 175 8.12 -3.26 -1.84
C ASP A 175 8.26 -4.77 -1.68
N VAL A 176 9.14 -5.42 -2.46
CA VAL A 176 9.49 -6.83 -2.28
C VAL A 176 10.06 -7.09 -0.88
N MET A 177 10.96 -6.23 -0.38
CA MET A 177 11.50 -6.39 0.98
C MET A 177 10.39 -6.27 2.05
N SER A 178 9.50 -5.27 1.91
CA SER A 178 8.35 -5.09 2.81
C SER A 178 7.38 -6.27 2.77
N SER A 179 7.09 -6.80 1.58
CA SER A 179 6.24 -7.97 1.38
C SER A 179 6.85 -9.22 2.01
N LEU A 180 8.14 -9.49 1.76
CA LEU A 180 8.82 -10.65 2.36
C LEU A 180 8.93 -10.53 3.89
N GLY A 181 9.06 -9.31 4.41
CA GLY A 181 9.06 -9.01 5.84
C GLY A 181 7.72 -9.30 6.53
N SER A 182 6.62 -8.86 5.92
CA SER A 182 5.26 -9.11 6.44
C SER A 182 4.88 -10.60 6.39
N ILE A 183 5.50 -11.36 5.47
CA ILE A 183 5.18 -12.78 5.18
C ILE A 183 6.11 -13.77 5.92
N PHE A 184 7.04 -13.29 6.76
CA PHE A 184 7.96 -14.15 7.51
C PHE A 184 7.21 -15.27 8.26
N GLY A 185 7.32 -16.50 7.76
CA GLY A 185 6.89 -17.71 8.47
C GLY A 185 5.97 -18.68 7.72
N VAL A 186 5.34 -18.29 6.61
CA VAL A 186 4.33 -19.17 5.96
C VAL A 186 4.75 -19.68 4.57
N GLY A 187 5.62 -18.96 3.86
CA GLY A 187 6.21 -19.38 2.58
C GLY A 187 7.54 -20.14 2.74
N ASN A 188 8.64 -19.53 2.26
CA ASN A 188 10.00 -20.09 2.34
C ASN A 188 10.93 -19.16 3.17
N PRO A 189 10.95 -19.30 4.50
CA PRO A 189 11.72 -18.41 5.39
C PRO A 189 13.23 -18.34 5.09
N PRO A 190 13.93 -19.46 4.77
CA PRO A 190 15.34 -19.39 4.38
C PRO A 190 15.57 -18.54 3.13
N ARG A 191 14.71 -18.68 2.10
CA ARG A 191 14.81 -17.89 0.87
C ARG A 191 14.46 -16.42 1.10
N ALA A 192 13.41 -16.14 1.88
CA ALA A 192 13.04 -14.77 2.24
C ALA A 192 14.18 -14.07 2.97
N ARG A 193 14.77 -14.73 3.97
CA ARG A 193 15.95 -14.21 4.68
C ARG A 193 17.11 -13.92 3.74
N ALA A 194 17.42 -14.84 2.82
CA ALA A 194 18.51 -14.65 1.87
C ALA A 194 18.28 -13.42 0.96
N VAL A 195 17.05 -13.23 0.47
CA VAL A 195 16.68 -12.06 -0.35
C VAL A 195 16.78 -10.77 0.46
N LEU A 196 16.26 -10.77 1.69
CA LEU A 196 16.30 -9.59 2.56
C LEU A 196 17.73 -9.22 2.98
N MET A 197 18.57 -10.20 3.27
CA MET A 197 20.00 -9.95 3.54
C MET A 197 20.71 -9.34 2.33
N ALA A 198 20.36 -9.75 1.11
CA ALA A 198 20.87 -9.12 -0.11
C ALA A 198 20.34 -7.68 -0.27
N GLY A 199 19.04 -7.45 -0.02
CA GLY A 199 18.40 -6.14 -0.06
C GLY A 199 18.99 -5.13 0.94
N ALA A 200 19.45 -5.60 2.11
CA ALA A 200 20.17 -4.76 3.07
C ALA A 200 21.50 -4.20 2.54
N CYS A 201 22.00 -4.74 1.41
CA CYS A 201 23.21 -4.30 0.72
C CYS A 201 22.90 -3.61 -0.64
N ASP A 202 21.64 -3.31 -0.93
CA ASP A 202 21.23 -2.66 -2.17
C ASP A 202 21.82 -1.23 -2.31
N PRO A 203 22.17 -0.77 -3.52
CA PRO A 203 22.62 0.61 -3.73
C PRO A 203 21.59 1.66 -3.31
N ALA A 204 20.28 1.35 -3.43
CA ALA A 204 19.21 2.28 -3.12
C ALA A 204 18.87 2.25 -1.61
N PRO A 205 18.87 3.41 -0.92
CA PRO A 205 18.61 3.47 0.53
C PRO A 205 17.21 3.00 0.91
N GLU A 206 16.19 3.22 0.08
CA GLU A 206 14.82 2.75 0.31
C GLU A 206 14.72 1.21 0.37
N VAL A 207 15.50 0.51 -0.46
CA VAL A 207 15.56 -0.95 -0.45
C VAL A 207 16.29 -1.44 0.79
N ARG A 208 17.43 -0.83 1.14
CA ARG A 208 18.16 -1.15 2.38
C ARG A 208 17.29 -0.94 3.61
N ARG A 209 16.53 0.15 3.65
CA ARG A 209 15.63 0.50 4.75
C ARG A 209 14.55 -0.56 4.94
N ALA A 210 13.83 -0.88 3.86
CA ALA A 210 12.77 -1.89 3.88
C ALA A 210 13.32 -3.27 4.28
N ALA A 211 14.50 -3.65 3.78
CA ALA A 211 15.16 -4.90 4.15
C ALA A 211 15.57 -4.95 5.63
N VAL A 212 16.18 -3.88 6.14
CA VAL A 212 16.61 -3.79 7.55
C VAL A 212 15.43 -3.82 8.51
N GLN A 213 14.34 -3.13 8.17
CA GLN A 213 13.09 -3.20 8.91
C GLN A 213 12.53 -4.63 8.93
N ALA A 214 12.40 -5.25 7.76
CA ALA A 214 11.89 -6.60 7.61
C ALA A 214 12.71 -7.63 8.41
N LEU A 215 14.05 -7.54 8.39
CA LEU A 215 14.96 -8.43 9.11
C LEU A 215 14.85 -8.34 10.65
N GLY A 216 14.16 -7.33 11.20
CA GLY A 216 13.98 -7.17 12.63
C GLY A 216 13.30 -8.37 13.31
N SER A 217 12.42 -9.08 12.60
CA SER A 217 11.71 -10.26 13.13
C SER A 217 12.51 -11.57 13.07
N ALA A 218 13.59 -11.63 12.28
CA ALA A 218 14.49 -12.78 12.27
C ALA A 218 15.49 -12.64 13.41
N HIS A 219 15.74 -13.69 14.21
CA HIS A 219 16.58 -13.62 15.43
C HIS A 219 17.89 -14.44 15.39
N ASP A 220 18.44 -14.74 14.20
CA ASP A 220 19.73 -15.42 14.10
C ASP A 220 20.94 -14.45 14.15
N GLN A 221 22.10 -14.98 14.52
CA GLN A 221 23.32 -14.19 14.74
C GLN A 221 23.80 -13.50 13.47
N THR A 222 23.67 -14.15 12.29
CA THR A 222 24.09 -13.56 11.01
C THR A 222 23.28 -12.30 10.70
N VAL A 223 21.97 -12.34 10.96
CA VAL A 223 21.10 -11.16 10.82
C VAL A 223 21.49 -10.08 11.83
N THR A 224 21.78 -10.47 13.08
CA THR A 224 22.22 -9.50 14.11
C THR A 224 23.51 -8.78 13.69
N ASP A 225 24.51 -9.49 13.18
CA ASP A 225 25.77 -8.89 12.74
C ASP A 225 25.56 -7.93 11.56
N LEU A 226 24.68 -8.30 10.61
CA LEU A 226 24.28 -7.44 9.50
C LEU A 226 23.58 -6.17 10.00
N LEU A 227 22.62 -6.30 10.92
CA LEU A 227 21.91 -5.16 11.50
C LEU A 227 22.86 -4.22 12.27
N VAL A 228 23.83 -4.76 13.01
CA VAL A 228 24.90 -3.96 13.63
C VAL A 228 25.67 -3.17 12.57
N ALA A 229 26.06 -3.79 11.45
CA ALA A 229 26.74 -3.08 10.37
C ALA A 229 25.87 -1.98 9.72
N ARG A 230 24.53 -2.12 9.72
CA ARG A 230 23.60 -1.11 9.20
C ARG A 230 23.38 0.08 10.13
N THR A 231 23.84 0.01 11.38
CA THR A 231 23.90 1.21 12.25
C THR A 231 24.92 2.24 11.75
N GLU A 232 25.80 1.90 10.80
CA GLU A 232 26.80 2.79 10.20
C GLU A 232 26.42 3.22 8.78
N ASP A 233 25.18 2.96 8.34
CA ASP A 233 24.73 3.33 7.00
C ASP A 233 24.70 4.86 6.80
N THR A 234 24.97 5.29 5.57
CA THR A 234 24.92 6.70 5.18
C THR A 234 23.51 7.29 5.24
N ASP A 235 22.48 6.45 5.02
CA ASP A 235 21.08 6.88 5.12
C ASP A 235 20.59 6.80 6.57
N HIS A 236 20.15 7.93 7.12
CA HIS A 236 19.58 8.03 8.47
C HIS A 236 18.38 7.09 8.67
N GLY A 237 17.54 6.89 7.65
CA GLY A 237 16.41 5.96 7.71
C GLY A 237 16.85 4.51 7.87
N VAL A 238 17.94 4.10 7.23
CA VAL A 238 18.54 2.77 7.44
C VAL A 238 19.08 2.64 8.87
N ARG A 239 19.78 3.65 9.39
CA ARG A 239 20.27 3.64 10.79
C ARG A 239 19.13 3.58 11.81
N PHE A 240 18.04 4.31 11.56
CA PHE A 240 16.84 4.31 12.39
C PHE A 240 16.24 2.91 12.50
N TRP A 241 16.00 2.25 11.35
CA TRP A 241 15.47 0.90 11.35
C TRP A 241 16.47 -0.12 11.88
N ALA A 242 17.77 0.08 11.69
CA ALA A 242 18.79 -0.77 12.30
C ALA A 242 18.71 -0.72 13.83
N ALA A 243 18.53 0.46 14.43
CA ALA A 243 18.34 0.60 15.88
C ALA A 243 17.12 -0.19 16.36
N TRP A 244 15.96 0.00 15.72
CA TRP A 244 14.73 -0.73 16.07
C TRP A 244 14.83 -2.24 15.85
N SER A 245 15.42 -2.69 14.74
CA SER A 245 15.60 -4.11 14.43
C SER A 245 16.59 -4.80 15.36
N LEU A 246 17.47 -4.04 16.02
CA LEU A 246 18.36 -4.51 17.09
C LEU A 246 17.67 -4.64 18.46
N ALA A 247 16.42 -4.22 18.59
CA ALA A 247 15.69 -4.33 19.84
C ALA A 247 15.61 -5.78 20.33
N ARG A 248 15.77 -5.95 21.65
CA ARG A 248 15.72 -7.24 22.34
C ARG A 248 16.75 -8.28 21.85
N ARG A 249 17.78 -7.87 21.10
CA ARG A 249 18.89 -8.75 20.71
C ARG A 249 20.02 -8.64 21.72
N PRO A 250 20.49 -9.76 22.29
CA PRO A 250 21.61 -9.74 23.22
C PRO A 250 22.93 -9.54 22.46
N GLY A 251 23.93 -9.01 23.16
CA GLY A 251 25.32 -9.02 22.69
C GLY A 251 26.04 -7.68 22.90
N PRO A 252 27.36 -7.71 23.21
CA PRO A 252 28.14 -6.49 23.41
C PRO A 252 28.19 -5.62 22.14
N ALA A 253 28.29 -6.22 20.96
CA ALA A 253 28.31 -5.48 19.70
C ALA A 253 27.00 -4.70 19.46
N VAL A 254 25.85 -5.30 19.79
CA VAL A 254 24.54 -4.64 19.72
C VAL A 254 24.48 -3.44 20.66
N ARG A 255 24.90 -3.64 21.92
CA ARG A 255 24.95 -2.56 22.92
C ARG A 255 25.85 -1.41 22.47
N THR A 256 27.08 -1.69 22.06
CA THR A 256 28.03 -0.67 21.58
C THR A 256 27.46 0.10 20.38
N ALA A 257 26.83 -0.59 19.44
CA ALA A 257 26.22 0.05 18.28
C ALA A 257 25.07 0.99 18.68
N LEU A 258 24.17 0.55 19.57
CA LEU A 258 23.08 1.39 20.07
C LEU A 258 23.60 2.59 20.88
N GLU A 259 24.59 2.40 21.75
CA GLU A 259 25.20 3.48 22.53
C GLU A 259 25.84 4.55 21.63
N ARG A 260 26.45 4.15 20.50
CA ARG A 260 26.93 5.08 19.47
C ARG A 260 25.78 5.86 18.83
N LEU A 261 24.67 5.20 18.49
CA LEU A 261 23.51 5.84 17.87
C LEU A 261 22.79 6.85 18.78
N VAL A 262 22.95 6.78 20.10
CA VAL A 262 22.44 7.82 21.03
C VAL A 262 23.04 9.21 20.74
N ALA A 263 24.21 9.24 20.09
CA ALA A 263 24.90 10.44 19.65
C ALA A 263 24.85 10.66 18.11
N ASP A 264 23.95 9.96 17.40
CA ASP A 264 23.77 10.13 15.95
C ASP A 264 23.43 11.58 15.57
N GLU A 265 23.78 12.01 14.36
CA GLU A 265 23.45 13.33 13.84
C GLU A 265 21.93 13.53 13.67
N ASP A 266 21.22 12.45 13.33
CA ASP A 266 19.79 12.46 13.06
C ASP A 266 18.99 12.32 14.36
N ARG A 267 17.94 13.12 14.50
CA ARG A 267 17.13 13.15 15.72
C ARG A 267 16.37 11.84 15.93
N ASP A 268 15.75 11.31 14.89
CA ASP A 268 14.89 10.14 14.99
C ASP A 268 15.74 8.89 15.30
N VAL A 269 16.96 8.83 14.75
CA VAL A 269 17.93 7.78 15.08
C VAL A 269 18.34 7.81 16.56
N ARG A 270 18.64 9.01 17.11
CA ARG A 270 18.95 9.15 18.54
C ARG A 270 17.80 8.72 19.43
N GLU A 271 16.57 9.12 19.09
CA GLU A 271 15.37 8.78 19.85
C GLU A 271 15.10 7.28 19.80
N ALA A 272 15.23 6.64 18.64
CA ALA A 272 15.11 5.19 18.48
C ALA A 272 16.14 4.44 19.34
N ALA A 273 17.42 4.83 19.29
CA ALA A 273 18.47 4.18 20.05
C ALA A 273 18.26 4.29 21.58
N ARG A 274 17.83 5.47 22.06
CA ARG A 274 17.47 5.67 23.48
C ARG A 274 16.31 4.77 23.89
N ALA A 275 15.24 4.77 23.11
CA ALA A 275 14.07 3.94 23.38
C ALA A 275 14.44 2.45 23.46
N VAL A 276 15.25 1.96 22.52
CA VAL A 276 15.68 0.54 22.52
C VAL A 276 16.56 0.21 23.73
N LEU A 277 17.44 1.11 24.17
CA LEU A 277 18.27 0.91 25.36
C LEU A 277 17.47 0.96 26.68
N GLU A 278 16.35 1.70 26.72
CA GLU A 278 15.43 1.75 27.86
C GLU A 278 14.62 0.46 28.04
N PHE A 279 14.42 -0.33 26.97
CA PHE A 279 13.73 -1.63 26.99
C PHE A 279 14.69 -2.80 26.70
N PRO A 280 15.61 -3.15 27.62
CA PRO A 280 16.59 -4.19 27.39
C PRO A 280 15.92 -5.57 27.19
N ALA A 281 16.57 -6.43 26.40
CA ALA A 281 16.22 -7.84 26.33
C ALA A 281 16.23 -8.42 27.76
N THR A 282 15.13 -9.06 28.17
CA THR A 282 15.14 -9.91 29.37
C THR A 282 16.22 -10.98 29.19
N THR A 283 17.21 -10.95 30.08
CA THR A 283 18.29 -11.94 30.24
C THR A 283 17.76 -13.33 30.45
#